data_AF-A0A0Q8VWC7-F1
#
_entry.id   AF-A0A0Q8VWC7-F1
#
_cell.length_a   1.000
_cell.length_b   1.000
_cell.length_c   1.000
_cell.angle_alpha   90.00
_cell.angle_beta   90.00
_cell.angle_gamma   90.00
#
_symmetry.space_group_name_H-M   'P 1'
#
loop_
_entity.id
_entity.type
_entity.pdbx_description
1 polymer ?
#
loop_
_entity_poly.entity_id
_entity_poly.type
_entity_poly.pdbx_seq_one_letter_code
_entity_poly.pdbx_strand_id
1 'polypeptide(L)'
;MAACSDDLPPPTYSGNAYDDVATLMQRTLNQRAVALETHDQTRFRRSLDRTDAGLLDSEQVYFDNLGELPVGRLRFRVVEDTITPVEGTDLEGNPEYWAEVVVALRLDGFDSAAVRTRDRFLFVPNADGSRLLVGSTTDYAWETDHPGNAQPWDLGRINVEREPGVLGIFDDWTADDAPAVMDAASAGRSDVRSVLGDAGAKVDGVVVYSLQDPTFLDGLAGQTVGDPDRADGLTIAVPVDALAPGKGVASYRIFVNPRVLYEPAPVVGRLVRHELTHALLGARGRGAPLWLSEGVAEYVSVRPMAPSQRRLPARALDVGATATDLPGEAEFGGADAEAWYAVSWWVCEYVAATYGQDVLFSLLDRLAGGADQAKVLPEVLGISSSQLAQRGVALMSTAYDG
;
A
#
# COMPACT_ATOMS: atom_id res chain seq x y z
N MET A 1 56.38 0.19 -12.46
CA MET A 1 55.13 0.59 -11.80
C MET A 1 54.26 -0.65 -11.72
N ALA A 2 54.32 -1.35 -10.59
CA ALA A 2 53.46 -2.50 -10.28
C ALA A 2 52.52 -2.02 -9.17
N ALA A 3 51.22 -2.05 -9.45
CA ALA A 3 50.18 -1.67 -8.53
C ALA A 3 49.86 -2.85 -7.61
N CYS A 4 49.91 -2.62 -6.30
CA CYS A 4 49.28 -3.48 -5.31
C CYS A 4 47.77 -3.19 -5.34
N SER A 5 46.95 -4.22 -5.51
CA SER A 5 45.52 -4.20 -5.18
C SER A 5 45.32 -5.41 -4.28
N ASP A 6 45.50 -5.17 -2.98
CA ASP A 6 45.09 -6.07 -1.90
C ASP A 6 43.70 -5.60 -1.44
N ASP A 7 42.69 -5.79 -2.27
CA ASP A 7 41.31 -5.77 -1.77
C ASP A 7 40.93 -7.21 -1.44
N LEU A 8 41.13 -7.58 -0.18
CA LEU A 8 40.53 -8.78 0.37
C LEU A 8 39.01 -8.62 0.29
N PRO A 9 38.25 -9.62 -0.20
CA PRO A 9 36.80 -9.55 -0.18
C PRO A 9 36.31 -9.32 1.26
N PRO A 10 35.22 -8.55 1.47
CA PRO A 10 34.68 -8.33 2.79
C PRO A 10 34.42 -9.68 3.45
N PRO A 11 34.77 -9.85 4.74
CA PRO A 11 34.67 -11.13 5.39
C PRO A 11 33.20 -11.56 5.44
N THR A 12 32.88 -12.62 4.70
CA THR A 12 31.60 -13.31 4.78
C THR A 12 31.66 -14.25 5.97
N TYR A 13 31.42 -13.72 7.18
CA TYR A 13 31.28 -14.53 8.37
C TYR A 13 29.93 -15.24 8.32
N SER A 14 29.95 -16.49 7.87
CA SER A 14 28.84 -17.43 8.02
C SER A 14 29.15 -18.36 9.20
N GLY A 15 28.32 -18.29 10.25
CA GLY A 15 28.28 -19.25 11.36
C GLY A 15 28.62 -18.67 12.73
N ASN A 16 27.68 -18.82 13.66
CA ASN A 16 27.76 -18.82 15.15
C ASN A 16 28.58 -17.72 15.88
N ALA A 17 29.24 -16.80 15.18
CA ALA A 17 30.18 -15.85 15.78
C ALA A 17 29.48 -14.79 16.65
N TYR A 18 28.18 -14.56 16.41
CA TYR A 18 27.38 -13.53 17.07
C TYR A 18 26.15 -14.09 17.80
N ASP A 19 26.09 -15.39 18.11
CA ASP A 19 24.91 -16.00 18.76
C ASP A 19 24.55 -15.33 20.11
N ASP A 20 25.58 -14.99 20.90
CA ASP A 20 25.41 -14.29 22.17
C ASP A 20 24.93 -12.84 21.95
N VAL A 21 25.46 -12.16 20.94
CA VAL A 21 25.06 -10.79 20.53
C VAL A 21 23.61 -10.79 20.05
N ALA A 22 23.24 -11.73 19.18
CA ALA A 22 21.88 -11.94 18.71
C ALA A 22 20.90 -12.15 19.87
N THR A 23 21.29 -12.94 20.87
CA THR A 23 20.48 -13.18 22.07
C THR A 23 20.25 -11.89 22.87
N LEU A 24 21.27 -11.03 22.99
CA LEU A 24 21.15 -9.73 23.67
C LEU A 24 20.26 -8.76 22.90
N MET A 25 20.45 -8.64 21.57
CA MET A 25 19.61 -7.84 20.68
C MET A 25 18.14 -8.28 20.78
N GLN A 26 17.87 -9.58 20.63
CA GLN A 26 16.52 -10.13 20.66
C GLN A 26 15.86 -9.91 22.02
N ARG A 27 16.61 -9.98 23.12
CA ARG A 27 16.09 -9.66 24.47
C ARG A 27 15.63 -8.21 24.57
N THR A 28 16.41 -7.28 24.02
CA THR A 28 16.07 -5.85 23.99
C THR A 28 14.84 -5.59 23.12
N LEU A 29 14.77 -6.21 21.95
CA LEU A 29 13.59 -6.12 21.07
C LEU A 29 12.33 -6.76 21.68
N ASN A 30 12.46 -7.87 22.42
CA ASN A 30 11.33 -8.45 23.16
C ASN A 30 10.84 -7.52 24.28
N GLN A 31 11.75 -6.86 25.00
CA GLN A 31 11.36 -5.88 26.01
C GLN A 31 10.63 -4.69 25.39
N ARG A 32 11.12 -4.22 24.24
CA ARG A 32 10.52 -3.15 23.44
C ARG A 32 9.12 -3.52 22.97
N ALA A 33 8.94 -4.72 22.42
CA ALA A 33 7.63 -5.23 21.98
C ALA A 33 6.60 -5.19 23.12
N VAL A 34 6.94 -5.76 24.28
CA VAL A 34 6.04 -5.77 25.43
C VAL A 34 5.73 -4.35 25.90
N ALA A 35 6.71 -3.45 25.88
CA ALA A 35 6.48 -2.07 26.30
C ALA A 35 5.48 -1.34 25.38
N LEU A 36 5.56 -1.58 24.06
CA LEU A 36 4.61 -1.03 23.09
C LEU A 36 3.22 -1.66 23.26
N GLU A 37 3.15 -2.99 23.40
CA GLU A 37 1.88 -3.71 23.62
C GLU A 37 1.17 -3.31 24.93
N THR A 38 1.91 -2.97 25.98
CA THR A 38 1.35 -2.55 27.27
C THR A 38 1.30 -1.04 27.46
N HIS A 39 1.67 -0.26 26.44
CA HIS A 39 1.83 1.20 26.51
C HIS A 39 2.66 1.66 27.73
N ASP A 40 3.76 0.96 28.03
CA ASP A 40 4.71 1.30 29.11
C ASP A 40 5.90 2.09 28.57
N GLN A 41 5.74 3.41 28.52
CA GLN A 41 6.76 4.36 28.04
C GLN A 41 8.07 4.24 28.82
N THR A 42 8.02 4.00 30.12
CA THR A 42 9.23 3.89 30.95
C THR A 42 10.03 2.66 30.55
N ARG A 43 9.35 1.51 30.35
CA ARG A 43 9.98 0.27 29.89
C ARG A 43 10.50 0.38 28.46
N PHE A 44 9.78 1.07 27.59
CA PHE A 44 10.19 1.34 26.21
C PHE A 44 11.50 2.14 26.18
N ARG A 45 11.57 3.25 26.92
CA ARG A 45 12.78 4.08 27.06
C ARG A 45 13.97 3.37 27.73
N ARG A 46 13.81 2.18 28.32
CA ARG A 46 14.95 1.34 28.77
C ARG A 46 15.51 0.42 27.69
N SER A 47 14.92 0.38 26.50
CA SER A 47 15.44 -0.37 25.35
C SER A 47 16.30 0.49 24.41
N LEU A 48 16.29 1.81 24.61
CA LEU A 48 16.99 2.79 23.78
C LEU A 48 18.29 3.25 24.42
N ASP A 49 19.26 3.65 23.60
CA ASP A 49 20.32 4.53 24.06
C ASP A 49 19.70 5.85 24.51
N ARG A 50 20.04 6.27 25.72
CA ARG A 50 19.48 7.49 26.33
C ARG A 50 20.41 8.68 26.20
N THR A 51 21.61 8.48 25.65
CA THR A 51 22.56 9.56 25.42
C THR A 51 22.23 10.33 24.13
N ASP A 52 21.56 9.68 23.18
CA ASP A 52 21.04 10.30 21.96
C ASP A 52 19.64 10.90 22.18
N ALA A 53 19.57 12.23 22.23
CA ALA A 53 18.30 12.95 22.37
C ALA A 53 17.41 12.85 21.10
N GLY A 54 18.01 12.80 19.91
CA GLY A 54 17.28 12.71 18.65
C GLY A 54 16.57 11.36 18.52
N LEU A 55 17.26 10.27 18.87
CA LEU A 55 16.65 8.94 18.97
C LEU A 55 15.49 8.93 19.98
N LEU A 56 15.68 9.51 21.16
CA LEU A 56 14.62 9.53 22.17
C LEU A 56 13.36 10.28 21.71
N ASP A 57 13.52 11.33 20.91
CA ASP A 57 12.42 12.12 20.38
C ASP A 57 11.70 11.38 19.23
N SER A 58 12.43 10.83 18.26
CA SER A 58 11.82 10.07 17.16
C SER A 58 11.09 8.82 17.67
N GLU A 59 11.70 8.11 18.61
CA GLU A 59 11.13 6.89 19.19
C GLU A 59 9.95 7.18 20.12
N GLN A 60 9.89 8.38 20.70
CA GLN A 60 8.69 8.84 21.41
C GLN A 60 7.52 9.01 20.44
N VAL A 61 7.75 9.60 19.26
CA VAL A 61 6.72 9.72 18.22
C VAL A 61 6.25 8.34 17.77
N TYR A 62 7.16 7.40 17.51
CA TYR A 62 6.80 6.02 17.16
C TYR A 62 5.96 5.34 18.25
N PHE A 63 6.34 5.51 19.52
CA PHE A 63 5.58 4.98 20.66
C PHE A 63 4.16 5.55 20.72
N ASP A 64 4.01 6.85 20.53
CA ASP A 64 2.72 7.54 20.53
C ASP A 64 1.85 7.07 19.35
N ASN A 65 2.42 7.01 18.14
CA ASN A 65 1.76 6.53 16.93
C ASN A 65 1.19 5.11 17.10
N LEU A 66 1.99 4.17 17.61
CA LEU A 66 1.50 2.80 17.86
C LEU A 66 0.42 2.75 18.94
N GLY A 67 0.41 3.71 19.86
CA GLY A 67 -0.66 3.90 20.84
C GLY A 67 -2.02 4.25 20.22
N GLU A 68 -2.00 4.95 19.08
CA GLU A 68 -3.20 5.35 18.34
C GLU A 68 -3.72 4.28 17.39
N LEU A 69 -2.94 3.23 17.09
CA LEU A 69 -3.31 2.18 16.14
C LEU A 69 -4.00 0.98 16.84
N PRO A 70 -4.90 0.26 16.16
CA PRO A 70 -5.50 -0.97 16.68
C PRO A 70 -4.51 -2.15 16.56
N VAL A 71 -3.35 -2.05 17.19
CA VAL A 71 -2.31 -3.10 17.10
C VAL A 71 -2.74 -4.33 17.91
N GLY A 72 -3.02 -5.43 17.21
CA GLY A 72 -3.34 -6.71 17.86
C GLY A 72 -2.18 -7.70 17.93
N ARG A 73 -1.12 -7.43 17.18
CA ARG A 73 0.13 -8.18 17.27
C ARG A 73 1.29 -7.28 16.90
N LEU A 74 2.33 -7.29 17.72
CA LEU A 74 3.60 -6.68 17.43
C LEU A 74 4.74 -7.60 17.84
N ARG A 75 5.61 -7.95 16.90
CA ARG A 75 6.81 -8.75 17.19
C ARG A 75 7.99 -8.21 16.43
N PHE A 76 9.14 -8.23 17.09
CA PHE A 76 10.42 -7.90 16.49
C PHE A 76 11.28 -9.16 16.46
N ARG A 77 12.03 -9.35 15.38
CA ARG A 77 12.94 -10.48 15.23
C ARG A 77 14.25 -10.02 14.60
N VAL A 78 15.36 -10.31 15.26
CA VAL A 78 16.70 -10.12 14.69
C VAL A 78 16.93 -11.13 13.56
N VAL A 79 17.54 -10.70 12.47
CA VAL A 79 18.08 -11.60 11.43
C VAL A 79 19.55 -11.87 11.74
N GLU A 80 19.81 -12.98 12.40
CA GLU A 80 21.13 -13.31 12.99
C GLU A 80 22.27 -13.28 11.96
N ASP A 81 22.02 -13.78 10.75
CA ASP A 81 23.00 -13.81 9.66
C ASP A 81 23.32 -12.43 9.05
N THR A 82 22.66 -11.35 9.51
CA THR A 82 22.90 -9.97 9.04
C THR A 82 23.67 -9.12 10.06
N ILE A 83 24.05 -9.71 11.19
CA ILE A 83 24.78 -9.00 12.25
C ILE A 83 26.18 -8.64 11.73
N THR A 84 26.48 -7.35 11.71
CA THR A 84 27.79 -6.81 11.32
C THR A 84 28.29 -5.82 12.37
N PRO A 85 29.52 -5.97 12.89
CA PRO A 85 30.09 -4.99 13.81
C PRO A 85 30.32 -3.66 13.10
N VAL A 86 30.20 -2.55 13.84
CA VAL A 86 30.55 -1.22 13.35
C VAL A 86 32.08 -1.08 13.39
N GLU A 87 32.68 -0.79 12.24
CA GLU A 87 34.13 -0.68 12.11
C GLU A 87 34.72 0.34 13.11
N GLY A 88 35.76 -0.08 13.82
CA GLY A 88 36.47 0.74 14.80
C GLY A 88 35.95 0.63 16.24
N THR A 89 34.69 0.24 16.47
CA THR A 89 34.09 0.16 17.82
C THR A 89 34.64 -0.99 18.66
N ASP A 90 35.03 -2.11 18.01
CA ASP A 90 35.69 -3.25 18.65
C ASP A 90 36.98 -2.86 19.38
N LEU A 91 37.73 -1.89 18.83
CA LEU A 91 39.00 -1.42 19.37
C LEU A 91 38.81 -0.57 20.63
N GLU A 92 37.62 -0.01 20.82
CA GLU A 92 37.24 0.81 21.97
C GLU A 92 36.69 -0.04 23.13
N GLY A 93 36.57 -1.36 22.93
CA GLY A 93 36.11 -2.32 23.94
C GLY A 93 34.59 -2.35 24.16
N ASN A 94 33.84 -1.60 23.36
CA ASN A 94 32.39 -1.48 23.40
C ASN A 94 31.83 -1.66 21.97
N PRO A 95 31.84 -2.89 21.43
CA PRO A 95 31.48 -3.12 20.05
C PRO A 95 30.00 -2.81 19.79
N GLU A 96 29.74 -2.03 18.74
CA GLU A 96 28.41 -1.74 18.24
C GLU A 96 28.10 -2.63 17.04
N TYR A 97 26.81 -2.85 16.77
CA TYR A 97 26.40 -3.79 15.74
C TYR A 97 25.20 -3.27 14.96
N TRP A 98 25.28 -3.37 13.64
CA TRP A 98 24.10 -3.31 12.78
C TRP A 98 23.49 -4.70 12.63
N ALA A 99 22.16 -4.78 12.60
CA ALA A 99 21.44 -6.00 12.26
C ALA A 99 20.09 -5.66 11.62
N GLU A 100 19.66 -6.45 10.64
CA GLU A 100 18.29 -6.35 10.16
C GLU A 100 17.31 -6.84 11.23
N VAL A 101 16.22 -6.10 11.38
CA VAL A 101 15.12 -6.39 12.29
C VAL A 101 13.85 -6.53 11.47
N VAL A 102 13.21 -7.69 11.58
CA VAL A 102 11.87 -7.91 11.03
C VAL A 102 10.83 -7.48 12.04
N VAL A 103 9.99 -6.51 11.66
CA VAL A 103 8.81 -6.10 12.43
C VAL A 103 7.60 -6.80 11.84
N ALA A 104 6.91 -7.59 12.66
CA ALA A 104 5.64 -8.24 12.32
C ALA A 104 4.51 -7.55 13.07
N LEU A 105 3.77 -6.67 12.38
CA LEU A 105 2.67 -5.89 12.92
C LEU A 105 1.34 -6.31 12.28
N ARG A 106 0.28 -6.42 13.09
CA ARG A 106 -1.09 -6.62 12.59
C ARG A 106 -2.03 -5.56 13.15
N LEU A 107 -2.74 -4.87 12.27
CA LEU A 107 -3.86 -4.01 12.63
C LEU A 107 -5.13 -4.87 12.76
N ASP A 108 -5.65 -4.99 13.98
CA ASP A 108 -6.83 -5.82 14.25
C ASP A 108 -8.08 -5.26 13.57
N GLY A 109 -8.80 -6.14 12.86
CA GLY A 109 -9.96 -5.78 12.05
C GLY A 109 -9.63 -5.25 10.65
N PHE A 110 -8.35 -5.08 10.31
CA PHE A 110 -7.91 -4.54 9.02
C PHE A 110 -6.95 -5.46 8.28
N ASP A 111 -6.00 -6.07 8.99
CA ASP A 111 -5.06 -7.02 8.41
C ASP A 111 -5.46 -8.47 8.72
N SER A 112 -5.56 -9.31 7.68
CA SER A 112 -5.86 -10.74 7.82
C SER A 112 -4.68 -11.55 8.39
N ALA A 113 -3.46 -11.03 8.29
CA ALA A 113 -2.24 -11.60 8.84
C ALA A 113 -1.24 -10.48 9.22
N ALA A 114 -0.27 -10.79 10.08
CA ALA A 114 0.76 -9.81 10.42
C ALA A 114 1.65 -9.50 9.21
N VAL A 115 1.73 -8.22 8.86
CA VAL A 115 2.59 -7.66 7.82
C VAL A 115 4.02 -7.63 8.34
N ARG A 116 4.97 -8.08 7.52
CA ARG A 116 6.40 -8.09 7.85
C ARG A 116 7.16 -7.04 7.07
N THR A 117 7.60 -6.00 7.76
CA THR A 117 8.56 -5.00 7.26
C THR A 117 9.95 -5.31 7.83
N ARG A 118 10.99 -4.75 7.20
CA ARG A 118 12.37 -4.84 7.66
C ARG A 118 12.98 -3.46 7.72
N ASP A 119 13.84 -3.29 8.70
CA ASP A 119 14.79 -2.19 8.73
C ASP A 119 16.10 -2.65 9.35
N ARG A 120 17.15 -1.84 9.25
CA ARG A 120 18.46 -2.14 9.82
C ARG A 120 18.69 -1.26 11.05
N PHE A 121 18.77 -1.92 12.21
CA PHE A 121 18.89 -1.24 13.50
C PHE A 121 20.35 -1.24 13.95
N LEU A 122 20.77 -0.15 14.58
CA LEU A 122 22.03 -0.06 15.31
C LEU A 122 21.78 -0.49 16.76
N PHE A 123 22.65 -1.36 17.27
CA PHE A 123 22.67 -1.80 18.64
C PHE A 123 23.98 -1.37 19.31
N VAL A 124 23.86 -0.64 20.41
CA VAL A 124 25.00 -0.13 21.19
C VAL A 124 25.03 -0.80 22.57
N PRO A 125 26.20 -1.10 23.14
CA PRO A 125 26.29 -1.64 24.48
C PRO A 125 25.90 -0.59 25.51
N ASN A 126 25.28 -1.05 26.61
CA ASN A 126 25.13 -0.20 27.78
C ASN A 126 26.49 -0.03 28.50
N ALA A 127 26.55 0.89 29.48
CA ALA A 127 27.81 1.27 30.14
C ALA A 127 28.64 0.13 30.78
N ASP A 128 28.02 -1.01 31.11
CA ASP A 128 28.72 -2.18 31.67
C ASP A 128 28.84 -3.37 30.68
N GLY A 129 28.41 -3.19 29.43
CA GLY A 129 28.44 -4.20 28.36
C GLY A 129 27.50 -5.39 28.57
N SER A 130 26.69 -5.40 29.64
CA SER A 130 25.81 -6.54 29.95
C SER A 130 24.55 -6.60 29.08
N ARG A 131 24.26 -5.54 28.33
CA ARG A 131 23.08 -5.39 27.49
C ARG A 131 23.41 -4.62 26.22
N LEU A 132 22.64 -4.89 25.17
CA LEU A 132 22.53 -4.03 24.01
C LEU A 132 21.28 -3.16 24.09
N LEU A 133 21.39 -1.93 23.62
CA LEU A 133 20.33 -0.95 23.50
C LEU A 133 20.17 -0.61 22.01
N VAL A 134 18.99 -0.20 21.59
CA VAL A 134 18.80 0.35 20.24
C VAL A 134 19.42 1.74 20.21
N GLY A 135 20.41 1.95 19.35
CA GLY A 135 21.05 3.26 19.08
C GLY A 135 20.52 3.94 17.82
N SER A 136 19.92 3.18 16.90
CA SER A 136 19.20 3.70 15.74
C SER A 136 18.17 2.68 15.27
N THR A 137 17.03 3.15 14.78
CA THR A 137 16.01 2.36 14.08
C THR A 137 16.05 2.55 12.56
N THR A 138 16.94 3.41 12.06
CA THR A 138 17.10 3.75 10.65
C THR A 138 18.56 3.60 10.20
N ASP A 139 18.74 3.15 8.95
CA ASP A 139 19.97 3.19 8.18
C ASP A 139 19.63 3.67 6.76
N TYR A 140 19.75 4.96 6.50
CA TYR A 140 19.35 5.59 5.23
C TYR A 140 19.98 4.94 3.99
N ALA A 141 21.23 4.44 4.09
CA ALA A 141 21.88 3.77 2.98
C ALA A 141 21.20 2.41 2.71
N TRP A 142 20.91 1.65 3.76
CA TRP A 142 20.19 0.39 3.66
C TRP A 142 18.76 0.60 3.15
N GLU A 143 18.03 1.60 3.65
CA GLU A 143 16.65 1.93 3.23
C GLU A 143 16.58 2.30 1.74
N THR A 144 17.55 3.08 1.26
CA THR A 144 17.66 3.44 -0.17
C THR A 144 17.78 2.21 -1.07
N ASP A 145 18.53 1.20 -0.62
CA ASP A 145 18.70 -0.07 -1.34
C ASP A 145 17.52 -1.05 -1.13
N HIS A 146 16.67 -0.81 -0.13
CA HIS A 146 15.54 -1.67 0.27
C HIS A 146 14.22 -0.89 0.43
N PRO A 147 13.75 -0.21 -0.62
CA PRO A 147 12.53 0.60 -0.54
C PRO A 147 11.28 -0.27 -0.32
N GLY A 148 10.18 0.34 0.09
CA GLY A 148 8.89 -0.34 0.31
C GLY A 148 8.72 -0.99 1.68
N ASN A 149 9.61 -0.70 2.64
CA ASN A 149 9.48 -1.17 4.02
C ASN A 149 8.87 -0.14 4.98
N ALA A 150 9.00 1.15 4.68
CA ALA A 150 8.48 2.23 5.53
C ALA A 150 6.95 2.15 5.66
N GLN A 151 6.45 2.38 6.87
CA GLN A 151 5.03 2.61 7.13
C GLN A 151 4.82 4.07 7.54
N PRO A 152 3.61 4.64 7.35
CA PRO A 152 3.31 6.01 7.76
C PRO A 152 3.71 6.36 9.20
N TRP A 153 3.51 5.42 10.14
CA TRP A 153 3.84 5.61 11.55
C TRP A 153 5.34 5.50 11.88
N ASP A 154 6.18 5.14 10.90
CA ASP A 154 7.64 5.13 11.02
C ASP A 154 8.25 6.49 10.62
N LEU A 155 7.55 7.26 9.78
CA LEU A 155 8.08 8.47 9.12
C LEU A 155 7.85 9.76 9.92
N GLY A 156 6.81 9.81 10.74
CA GLY A 156 6.44 11.02 11.48
C GLY A 156 5.20 10.82 12.35
N ARG A 157 4.75 11.89 13.00
CA ARG A 157 3.51 11.89 13.78
C ARG A 157 2.34 11.57 12.85
N ILE A 158 1.49 10.65 13.28
CA ILE A 158 0.20 10.39 12.63
C ILE A 158 -0.95 10.83 13.53
N ASN A 159 -2.11 11.04 12.93
CA ASN A 159 -3.39 11.21 13.59
C ASN A 159 -4.32 10.09 13.10
N VAL A 160 -4.85 9.29 14.03
CA VAL A 160 -5.71 8.15 13.67
C VAL A 160 -7.19 8.45 13.92
N GLU A 161 -8.01 8.31 12.88
CA GLU A 161 -9.46 8.34 12.99
C GLU A 161 -10.07 6.95 12.76
N ARG A 162 -11.14 6.64 13.49
CA ARG A 162 -11.75 5.32 13.47
C ARG A 162 -13.27 5.39 13.31
N GLU A 163 -13.75 4.69 12.30
CA GLU A 163 -15.16 4.42 12.09
C GLU A 163 -15.42 2.91 11.92
N PRO A 164 -16.68 2.43 12.03
CA PRO A 164 -17.01 1.02 11.81
C PRO A 164 -16.51 0.45 10.46
N GLY A 165 -15.34 -0.19 10.48
CA GLY A 165 -14.71 -0.80 9.32
C GLY A 165 -13.88 0.14 8.45
N VAL A 166 -13.52 1.33 8.96
CA VAL A 166 -12.59 2.27 8.32
C VAL A 166 -11.57 2.75 9.36
N LEU A 167 -10.29 2.66 9.03
CA LEU A 167 -9.17 3.22 9.79
C LEU A 167 -8.51 4.30 8.94
N GLY A 168 -8.67 5.56 9.32
CA GLY A 168 -8.00 6.68 8.68
C GLY A 168 -6.67 6.98 9.36
N ILE A 169 -5.64 7.21 8.58
CA ILE A 169 -4.30 7.60 9.03
C ILE A 169 -3.91 8.87 8.28
N PHE A 170 -3.75 9.93 9.06
CA PHE A 170 -3.49 11.31 8.61
C PHE A 170 -2.20 11.81 9.24
N ASP A 171 -1.66 12.92 8.75
CA ASP A 171 -0.58 13.65 9.41
C ASP A 171 -1.13 15.00 9.91
N ASP A 172 -0.27 15.82 10.50
CA ASP A 172 -0.70 17.12 11.04
C ASP A 172 -1.21 18.09 9.95
N TRP A 173 -0.92 17.84 8.67
CA TRP A 173 -1.37 18.68 7.56
C TRP A 173 -2.74 18.29 7.03
N THR A 174 -3.09 17.01 7.12
CA THR A 174 -4.35 16.47 6.60
C THR A 174 -5.36 16.12 7.69
N ALA A 175 -5.01 16.28 8.96
CA ALA A 175 -5.89 15.99 10.10
C ALA A 175 -7.22 16.77 10.03
N ASP A 176 -7.20 18.04 9.59
CA ASP A 176 -8.41 18.85 9.45
C ASP A 176 -9.36 18.35 8.35
N ASP A 177 -8.83 17.63 7.34
CA ASP A 177 -9.61 17.02 6.27
C ASP A 177 -10.11 15.61 6.62
N ALA A 178 -9.66 15.05 7.75
CA ALA A 178 -9.98 13.68 8.16
C ALA A 178 -11.49 13.38 8.18
N PRO A 179 -12.38 14.25 8.71
CA PRO A 179 -13.81 13.98 8.68
C PRO A 179 -14.36 13.77 7.26
N ALA A 180 -13.92 14.56 6.29
CA ALA A 180 -14.40 14.46 4.91
C ALA A 180 -13.92 13.15 4.24
N VAL A 181 -12.67 12.75 4.49
CA VAL A 181 -12.10 11.50 3.98
C VAL A 181 -12.78 10.29 4.62
N MET A 182 -13.00 10.33 5.94
CA MET A 182 -13.66 9.26 6.69
C MET A 182 -15.12 9.09 6.25
N ASP A 183 -15.87 10.18 6.11
CA ASP A 183 -17.25 10.16 5.58
C ASP A 183 -17.29 9.54 4.17
N ALA A 184 -16.38 9.96 3.28
CA ALA A 184 -16.30 9.45 1.91
C ALA A 184 -15.98 7.95 1.88
N ALA A 185 -15.05 7.48 2.74
CA ALA A 185 -14.68 6.07 2.82
C ALA A 185 -15.78 5.20 3.44
N SER A 186 -16.43 5.69 4.49
CA SER A 186 -17.51 5.00 5.20
C SER A 186 -18.74 4.81 4.32
N ALA A 187 -19.22 5.90 3.70
CA ALA A 187 -20.30 5.86 2.72
C ALA A 187 -19.90 5.06 1.48
N GLY A 188 -18.70 5.32 0.95
CA GLY A 188 -18.16 4.66 -0.24
C GLY A 188 -18.07 3.14 -0.09
N ARG A 189 -17.72 2.63 1.09
CA ARG A 189 -17.65 1.19 1.34
C ARG A 189 -19.02 0.54 1.27
N SER A 190 -20.06 1.21 1.78
CA SER A 190 -21.45 0.73 1.69
C SER A 190 -21.95 0.77 0.25
N ASP A 191 -21.67 1.87 -0.46
CA ASP A 191 -21.99 2.06 -1.87
C ASP A 191 -21.36 0.96 -2.75
N VAL A 192 -20.05 0.76 -2.66
CA VAL A 192 -19.31 -0.23 -3.46
C VAL A 192 -19.81 -1.64 -3.17
N ARG A 193 -20.04 -1.99 -1.90
CA ARG A 193 -20.60 -3.30 -1.52
C ARG A 193 -21.99 -3.53 -2.10
N SER A 194 -22.83 -2.50 -2.18
CA SER A 194 -24.17 -2.62 -2.75
C SER A 194 -24.12 -2.98 -4.25
N VAL A 195 -23.08 -2.53 -4.95
CA VAL A 195 -22.89 -2.80 -6.38
C VAL A 195 -22.19 -4.15 -6.58
N LEU A 196 -21.10 -4.42 -5.87
CA LEU A 196 -20.36 -5.67 -6.00
C LEU A 196 -21.18 -6.87 -5.53
N GLY A 197 -22.01 -6.72 -4.48
CA GLY A 197 -22.73 -7.83 -3.88
C GLY A 197 -21.77 -8.96 -3.45
N ASP A 198 -22.10 -10.19 -3.83
CA ASP A 198 -21.24 -11.36 -3.58
C ASP A 198 -19.90 -11.32 -4.34
N ALA A 199 -19.75 -10.36 -5.27
CA ALA A 199 -18.53 -10.24 -6.02
C ALA A 199 -17.36 -9.66 -5.21
N GLY A 200 -17.68 -8.90 -4.15
CA GLY A 200 -16.70 -8.30 -3.26
C GLY A 200 -16.10 -9.30 -2.28
N ALA A 201 -14.84 -9.07 -1.92
CA ALA A 201 -14.17 -9.77 -0.84
C ALA A 201 -14.86 -9.47 0.50
N LYS A 202 -14.89 -10.49 1.36
CA LYS A 202 -15.33 -10.36 2.75
C LYS A 202 -14.17 -9.77 3.57
N VAL A 203 -13.93 -8.47 3.38
CA VAL A 203 -12.94 -7.71 4.14
C VAL A 203 -13.62 -7.07 5.35
N ASP A 204 -13.02 -7.22 6.53
CA ASP A 204 -13.60 -6.70 7.78
C ASP A 204 -13.55 -5.16 7.80
N GLY A 205 -12.41 -4.57 7.43
CA GLY A 205 -12.20 -3.13 7.32
C GLY A 205 -11.26 -2.73 6.20
N VAL A 206 -11.16 -1.43 5.96
CA VAL A 206 -10.21 -0.81 5.03
C VAL A 206 -9.39 0.25 5.77
N VAL A 207 -8.10 0.35 5.41
CA VAL A 207 -7.23 1.44 5.88
C VAL A 207 -7.15 2.51 4.80
N VAL A 208 -7.30 3.76 5.20
CA VAL A 208 -7.27 4.94 4.33
C VAL A 208 -6.12 5.82 4.77
N TYR A 209 -5.22 6.12 3.85
CA TYR A 209 -4.13 7.05 4.03
C TYR A 209 -4.45 8.37 3.35
N SER A 210 -4.19 9.48 4.02
CA SER A 210 -4.12 10.79 3.39
C SER A 210 -3.02 11.56 4.10
N LEU A 211 -1.84 11.59 3.48
CA LEU A 211 -0.60 12.09 4.08
C LEU A 211 0.06 13.03 3.08
N GLN A 212 0.58 14.15 3.56
CA GLN A 212 1.33 15.11 2.75
C GLN A 212 2.64 14.50 2.24
N ASP A 213 3.30 13.70 3.08
CA ASP A 213 4.52 12.98 2.71
C ASP A 213 4.19 11.58 2.15
N PRO A 214 4.33 11.35 0.84
CA PRO A 214 4.06 10.06 0.23
C PRO A 214 5.23 9.08 0.32
N THR A 215 6.33 9.37 1.03
CA THR A 215 7.55 8.53 1.06
C THR A 215 7.28 7.05 1.38
N PHE A 216 6.24 6.74 2.16
CA PHE A 216 5.84 5.33 2.42
C PHE A 216 5.39 4.56 1.16
N LEU A 217 5.11 5.25 0.05
CA LEU A 217 4.79 4.67 -1.25
C LEU A 217 6.04 4.25 -2.04
N ASP A 218 7.22 4.74 -1.65
CA ASP A 218 8.46 4.45 -2.35
C ASP A 218 8.74 2.95 -2.36
N GLY A 219 9.07 2.39 -3.53
CA GLY A 219 9.31 0.95 -3.69
C GLY A 219 8.06 0.07 -3.69
N LEU A 220 6.84 0.64 -3.62
CA LEU A 220 5.60 -0.11 -3.77
C LEU A 220 5.12 -0.28 -5.22
N ALA A 221 5.96 0.07 -6.20
CA ALA A 221 5.69 -0.13 -7.62
C ALA A 221 5.28 -1.59 -7.91
N GLY A 222 4.14 -1.77 -8.59
CA GLY A 222 3.55 -3.10 -8.87
C GLY A 222 2.77 -3.73 -7.71
N GLN A 223 2.75 -3.10 -6.53
CA GLN A 223 1.83 -3.43 -5.44
C GLN A 223 0.57 -2.55 -5.47
N THR A 224 0.67 -1.40 -6.12
CA THR A 224 -0.42 -0.45 -6.35
C THR A 224 -1.27 -0.84 -7.55
N VAL A 225 -2.54 -0.45 -7.52
CA VAL A 225 -3.38 -0.32 -8.72
C VAL A 225 -3.37 1.15 -9.11
N GLY A 226 -3.05 1.44 -10.38
CA GLY A 226 -2.74 2.79 -10.86
C GLY A 226 -1.26 3.18 -10.77
N ASP A 227 -0.93 4.33 -11.36
CA ASP A 227 0.41 4.93 -11.39
C ASP A 227 0.62 5.86 -10.18
N PRO A 228 1.51 5.51 -9.22
CA PRO A 228 1.73 6.30 -8.02
C PRO A 228 2.15 7.75 -8.27
N ASP A 229 2.90 8.00 -9.34
CA ASP A 229 3.47 9.33 -9.64
C ASP A 229 2.42 10.31 -10.19
N ARG A 230 1.26 9.79 -10.62
CA ARG A 230 0.23 10.57 -11.32
C ARG A 230 -1.12 10.53 -10.64
N ALA A 231 -1.35 9.58 -9.74
CA ALA A 231 -2.69 9.30 -9.27
C ALA A 231 -3.18 10.28 -8.20
N ASP A 232 -4.47 10.54 -8.26
CA ASP A 232 -5.25 11.28 -7.28
C ASP A 232 -5.62 10.38 -6.08
N GLY A 233 -5.67 9.07 -6.30
CA GLY A 233 -5.80 8.04 -5.28
C GLY A 233 -5.17 6.73 -5.75
N LEU A 234 -4.85 5.83 -4.82
CA LEU A 234 -4.20 4.55 -5.12
C LEU A 234 -4.75 3.47 -4.21
N THR A 235 -4.79 2.24 -4.72
CA THR A 235 -5.04 1.06 -3.90
C THR A 235 -3.76 0.25 -3.78
N ILE A 236 -3.30 0.04 -2.55
CA ILE A 236 -2.06 -0.63 -2.19
C ILE A 236 -2.39 -2.02 -1.68
N ALA A 237 -1.89 -3.05 -2.34
CA ALA A 237 -1.93 -4.39 -1.78
C ALA A 237 -0.75 -4.59 -0.83
N VAL A 238 -1.03 -4.78 0.45
CA VAL A 238 0.01 -4.94 1.46
C VAL A 238 0.39 -6.42 1.58
N PRO A 239 1.56 -6.86 1.10
CA PRO A 239 1.95 -8.26 1.19
C PRO A 239 2.14 -8.67 2.66
N VAL A 240 1.86 -9.94 2.98
CA VAL A 240 2.21 -10.50 4.30
C VAL A 240 3.73 -10.41 4.54
N ASP A 241 4.50 -10.54 3.47
CA ASP A 241 5.96 -10.53 3.48
C ASP A 241 6.47 -10.23 2.07
N ALA A 242 7.09 -9.07 1.83
CA ALA A 242 7.58 -8.67 0.50
C ALA A 242 8.62 -9.67 -0.06
N LEU A 243 9.43 -10.28 0.81
CA LEU A 243 10.43 -11.29 0.42
C LEU A 243 9.83 -12.69 0.20
N ALA A 244 8.53 -12.88 0.45
CA ALA A 244 7.85 -14.15 0.23
C ALA A 244 6.45 -13.94 -0.38
N PRO A 245 6.36 -13.54 -1.67
CA PRO A 245 5.09 -13.22 -2.33
C PRO A 245 4.04 -14.35 -2.27
N GLY A 246 4.49 -15.61 -2.20
CA GLY A 246 3.62 -16.78 -2.06
C GLY A 246 2.83 -16.84 -0.73
N LYS A 247 3.15 -16.00 0.26
CA LYS A 247 2.36 -15.87 1.50
C LYS A 247 1.08 -15.06 1.34
N GLY A 248 0.90 -14.40 0.19
CA GLY A 248 -0.29 -13.63 -0.13
C GLY A 248 -0.29 -12.21 0.43
N VAL A 249 -1.47 -11.60 0.40
CA VAL A 249 -1.73 -10.19 0.76
C VAL A 249 -2.44 -10.14 2.11
N ALA A 250 -1.95 -9.32 3.04
CA ALA A 250 -2.53 -9.15 4.36
C ALA A 250 -3.79 -8.28 4.32
N SER A 251 -3.75 -7.20 3.54
CA SER A 251 -4.84 -6.24 3.37
C SER A 251 -4.69 -5.45 2.08
N TYR A 252 -5.77 -4.76 1.68
CA TYR A 252 -5.75 -3.73 0.64
C TYR A 252 -6.07 -2.41 1.32
N ARG A 253 -5.20 -1.43 1.14
CA ARG A 253 -5.29 -0.09 1.73
C ARG A 253 -5.44 0.92 0.62
N ILE A 254 -6.10 2.04 0.89
CA ILE A 254 -6.23 3.11 -0.11
C ILE A 254 -5.43 4.31 0.34
N PHE A 255 -4.85 5.04 -0.60
CA PHE A 255 -4.24 6.34 -0.41
C PHE A 255 -5.06 7.37 -1.20
N VAL A 256 -5.34 8.51 -0.57
CA VAL A 256 -6.00 9.66 -1.18
C VAL A 256 -4.99 10.80 -1.15
N ASN A 257 -4.63 11.31 -2.33
CA ASN A 257 -3.64 12.38 -2.41
C ASN A 257 -4.25 13.68 -1.85
N PRO A 258 -3.61 14.38 -0.89
CA PRO A 258 -4.19 15.58 -0.29
C PRO A 258 -4.59 16.67 -1.27
N ARG A 259 -3.97 16.73 -2.46
CA ARG A 259 -4.33 17.71 -3.51
C ARG A 259 -5.79 17.60 -3.96
N VAL A 260 -6.40 16.43 -3.85
CA VAL A 260 -7.78 16.16 -4.29
C VAL A 260 -8.79 16.63 -3.26
N LEU A 261 -8.38 16.87 -2.02
CA LEU A 261 -9.29 17.24 -0.93
C LEU A 261 -9.87 18.65 -1.11
N TYR A 262 -9.28 19.45 -1.98
CA TYR A 262 -9.81 20.75 -2.42
C TYR A 262 -10.92 20.63 -3.48
N GLU A 263 -11.14 19.44 -4.04
CA GLU A 263 -12.22 19.21 -5.00
C GLU A 263 -13.59 19.09 -4.31
N PRO A 264 -14.70 19.33 -5.04
CA PRO A 264 -16.03 19.15 -4.49
C PRO A 264 -16.26 17.72 -3.97
N ALA A 265 -16.98 17.57 -2.86
CA ALA A 265 -17.26 16.28 -2.22
C ALA A 265 -17.75 15.14 -3.18
N PRO A 266 -18.57 15.39 -4.22
CA PRO A 266 -18.92 14.35 -5.18
C PRO A 266 -17.74 13.79 -5.99
N VAL A 267 -16.72 14.61 -6.26
CA VAL A 267 -15.48 14.23 -6.96
C VAL A 267 -14.64 13.34 -6.04
N VAL A 268 -14.36 13.81 -4.82
CA VAL A 268 -13.64 13.03 -3.80
C VAL A 268 -14.35 11.71 -3.52
N GLY A 269 -15.68 11.73 -3.35
CA GLY A 269 -16.46 10.52 -3.12
C GLY A 269 -16.42 9.53 -4.30
N ARG A 270 -16.36 10.01 -5.55
CA ARG A 270 -16.19 9.11 -6.72
C ARG A 270 -14.82 8.47 -6.69
N LEU A 271 -13.76 9.26 -6.47
CA LEU A 271 -12.39 8.76 -6.37
C LEU A 271 -12.26 7.72 -5.25
N VAL A 272 -12.77 8.01 -4.05
CA VAL A 272 -12.73 7.05 -2.93
C VAL A 272 -13.48 5.77 -3.25
N ARG A 273 -14.64 5.82 -3.92
CA ARG A 273 -15.34 4.61 -4.38
C ARG A 273 -14.58 3.84 -5.45
N HIS A 274 -13.86 4.53 -6.34
CA HIS A 274 -12.99 3.90 -7.32
C HIS A 274 -11.92 3.06 -6.59
N GLU A 275 -11.16 3.66 -5.67
CA GLU A 275 -10.13 2.94 -4.92
C GLU A 275 -10.70 1.83 -4.03
N LEU A 276 -11.83 2.08 -3.38
CA LEU A 276 -12.52 1.05 -2.59
C LEU A 276 -12.98 -0.13 -3.45
N THR A 277 -13.25 0.07 -4.74
CA THR A 277 -13.59 -1.03 -5.63
C THR A 277 -12.40 -1.96 -5.82
N HIS A 278 -11.21 -1.42 -6.07
CA HIS A 278 -9.98 -2.21 -6.12
C HIS A 278 -9.71 -2.92 -4.79
N ALA A 279 -9.84 -2.21 -3.67
CA ALA A 279 -9.59 -2.79 -2.34
C ALA A 279 -10.59 -3.91 -1.98
N LEU A 280 -11.86 -3.74 -2.33
CA LEU A 280 -12.91 -4.72 -2.07
C LEU A 280 -12.93 -5.86 -3.10
N LEU A 281 -12.43 -5.68 -4.33
CA LEU A 281 -12.16 -6.82 -5.21
C LEU A 281 -10.93 -7.60 -4.74
N GLY A 282 -9.94 -6.90 -4.18
CA GLY A 282 -8.74 -7.48 -3.61
C GLY A 282 -8.02 -8.42 -4.60
N ALA A 283 -7.75 -9.66 -4.18
CA ALA A 283 -7.04 -10.62 -5.01
C ALA A 283 -7.81 -10.99 -6.29
N ARG A 284 -9.14 -10.87 -6.29
CA ARG A 284 -9.98 -11.15 -7.45
C ARG A 284 -9.78 -10.13 -8.58
N GLY A 285 -9.51 -8.87 -8.23
CA GLY A 285 -9.23 -7.80 -9.20
C GLY A 285 -7.85 -7.90 -9.85
N ARG A 286 -6.96 -8.77 -9.34
CA ARG A 286 -5.56 -8.82 -9.79
C ARG A 286 -5.38 -9.62 -11.08
N GLY A 287 -4.53 -9.09 -11.96
CA GLY A 287 -4.09 -9.75 -13.19
C GLY A 287 -5.12 -9.73 -14.31
N ALA A 288 -6.23 -9.00 -14.15
CA ALA A 288 -7.11 -8.66 -15.25
C ALA A 288 -6.45 -7.59 -16.14
N PRO A 289 -6.78 -7.53 -17.44
CA PRO A 289 -6.38 -6.43 -18.32
C PRO A 289 -6.77 -5.07 -17.73
N LEU A 290 -5.92 -4.07 -17.93
CA LEU A 290 -6.06 -2.75 -17.30
C LEU A 290 -7.41 -2.10 -17.62
N TRP A 291 -7.89 -2.19 -18.87
CA TRP A 291 -9.22 -1.69 -19.25
C TRP A 291 -10.35 -2.30 -18.42
N LEU A 292 -10.24 -3.55 -18.00
CA LEU A 292 -11.29 -4.23 -17.25
C LEU A 292 -11.18 -3.90 -15.76
N SER A 293 -9.97 -3.91 -15.21
CA SER A 293 -9.72 -3.54 -13.82
C SER A 293 -10.21 -2.11 -13.55
N GLU A 294 -9.71 -1.16 -14.33
CA GLU A 294 -10.06 0.26 -14.18
C GLU A 294 -11.48 0.56 -14.64
N GLY A 295 -11.96 -0.09 -15.69
CA GLY A 295 -13.33 0.06 -16.16
C GLY A 295 -14.37 -0.41 -15.14
N VAL A 296 -14.09 -1.49 -14.40
CA VAL A 296 -14.94 -1.95 -13.29
C VAL A 296 -14.90 -0.97 -12.13
N ALA A 297 -13.73 -0.48 -11.74
CA ALA A 297 -13.62 0.52 -10.68
C ALA A 297 -14.39 1.81 -11.02
N GLU A 298 -14.26 2.31 -12.24
CA GLU A 298 -15.04 3.44 -12.73
C GLU A 298 -16.54 3.14 -12.74
N TYR A 299 -16.95 2.01 -13.34
CA TYR A 299 -18.35 1.57 -13.39
C TYR A 299 -18.98 1.57 -12.01
N VAL A 300 -18.33 0.91 -11.03
CA VAL A 300 -18.82 0.81 -9.66
C VAL A 300 -18.85 2.18 -8.97
N SER A 301 -17.81 3.00 -9.16
CA SER A 301 -17.69 4.32 -8.51
C SER A 301 -18.85 5.28 -8.81
N VAL A 302 -19.42 5.18 -10.01
CA VAL A 302 -20.49 6.07 -10.49
C VAL A 302 -21.89 5.53 -10.26
N ARG A 303 -22.07 4.23 -9.96
CA ARG A 303 -23.41 3.62 -9.78
C ARG A 303 -24.27 4.33 -8.73
N PRO A 304 -23.75 4.75 -7.56
CA PRO A 304 -24.54 5.46 -6.55
C PRO A 304 -24.86 6.91 -6.94
N MET A 305 -24.19 7.45 -7.96
CA MET A 305 -24.36 8.84 -8.39
C MET A 305 -25.55 8.98 -9.34
N ALA A 306 -26.24 10.12 -9.25
CA ALA A 306 -27.26 10.48 -10.24
C ALA A 306 -26.62 10.64 -11.63
N PRO A 307 -27.30 10.26 -12.73
CA PRO A 307 -26.75 10.37 -14.08
C PRO A 307 -26.19 11.76 -14.42
N SER A 308 -26.86 12.84 -13.99
CA SER A 308 -26.44 14.23 -14.20
C SER A 308 -25.13 14.61 -13.49
N GLN A 309 -24.66 13.82 -12.53
CA GLN A 309 -23.41 14.03 -11.80
C GLN A 309 -22.26 13.21 -12.37
N ARG A 310 -22.53 12.25 -13.26
CA ARG A 310 -21.50 11.43 -13.89
C ARG A 310 -20.88 12.24 -15.02
N ARG A 311 -19.73 12.85 -14.76
CA ARG A 311 -19.03 13.68 -15.75
C ARG A 311 -17.94 12.88 -16.45
N LEU A 312 -17.78 13.13 -17.74
CA LEU A 312 -16.65 12.67 -18.54
C LEU A 312 -15.48 13.66 -18.42
N PRO A 313 -14.23 13.16 -18.46
CA PRO A 313 -13.07 13.99 -18.76
C PRO A 313 -13.24 14.71 -20.10
N ALA A 314 -12.69 15.91 -20.22
CA ALA A 314 -12.93 16.80 -21.36
C ALA A 314 -12.63 16.17 -22.73
N ARG A 315 -11.65 15.27 -22.81
CA ARG A 315 -11.22 14.62 -24.05
C ARG A 315 -11.81 13.24 -24.30
N ALA A 316 -12.69 12.74 -23.40
CA ALA A 316 -13.18 11.37 -23.47
C ALA A 316 -13.90 11.03 -24.78
N LEU A 317 -14.74 11.94 -25.29
CA LEU A 317 -15.46 11.74 -26.55
C LEU A 317 -14.53 11.75 -27.76
N ASP A 318 -13.58 12.71 -27.82
CA ASP A 318 -12.61 12.81 -28.91
C ASP A 318 -11.68 11.60 -28.97
N VAL A 319 -11.17 11.16 -27.80
CA VAL A 319 -10.30 9.98 -27.70
C VAL A 319 -11.10 8.71 -28.00
N GLY A 320 -12.31 8.58 -27.44
CA GLY A 320 -13.20 7.46 -27.70
C GLY A 320 -13.50 7.28 -29.19
N ALA A 321 -13.73 8.37 -29.93
CA ALA A 321 -13.96 8.33 -31.37
C ALA A 321 -12.78 7.76 -32.18
N THR A 322 -11.57 7.75 -31.61
CA THR A 322 -10.37 7.14 -32.23
C THR A 322 -10.10 5.71 -31.76
N ALA A 323 -10.85 5.21 -30.76
CA ALA A 323 -10.64 3.88 -30.21
C ALA A 323 -10.99 2.78 -31.23
N THR A 324 -10.00 2.00 -31.62
CA THR A 324 -10.15 0.86 -32.54
C THR A 324 -10.08 -0.50 -31.83
N ASP A 325 -9.56 -0.52 -30.61
CA ASP A 325 -9.45 -1.69 -29.72
C ASP A 325 -9.57 -1.26 -28.25
N LEU A 326 -9.57 -2.23 -27.33
CA LEU A 326 -9.56 -1.99 -25.88
C LEU A 326 -8.20 -1.41 -25.45
N PRO A 327 -8.18 -0.38 -24.57
CA PRO A 327 -6.94 0.27 -24.18
C PRO A 327 -6.03 -0.67 -23.36
N GLY A 328 -4.72 -0.57 -23.59
CA GLY A 328 -3.68 -1.29 -22.87
C GLY A 328 -2.71 -0.34 -22.16
N GLU A 329 -1.56 -0.85 -21.71
CA GLU A 329 -0.60 -0.08 -20.90
C GLU A 329 -0.15 1.23 -21.55
N ALA A 330 0.02 1.25 -22.89
CA ALA A 330 0.45 2.44 -23.62
C ALA A 330 -0.58 3.59 -23.54
N GLU A 331 -1.87 3.27 -23.64
CA GLU A 331 -2.96 4.23 -23.53
C GLU A 331 -3.04 4.82 -22.11
N PHE A 332 -2.93 3.97 -21.09
CA PHE A 332 -2.98 4.39 -19.68
C PHE A 332 -1.71 5.14 -19.22
N GLY A 333 -0.55 4.88 -19.83
CA GLY A 333 0.67 5.65 -19.60
C GLY A 333 0.76 6.96 -20.40
N GLY A 334 -0.20 7.22 -21.28
CA GLY A 334 -0.22 8.35 -22.21
C GLY A 334 -0.74 9.66 -21.60
N ALA A 335 -0.69 10.73 -22.40
CA ALA A 335 -1.20 12.05 -22.01
C ALA A 335 -2.74 12.08 -21.85
N ASP A 336 -3.44 11.17 -22.52
CA ASP A 336 -4.90 11.06 -22.52
C ASP A 336 -5.41 9.94 -21.58
N ALA A 337 -4.62 9.54 -20.56
CA ALA A 337 -4.94 8.44 -19.67
C ALA A 337 -6.37 8.53 -19.09
N GLU A 338 -6.77 9.69 -18.55
CA GLU A 338 -8.12 9.93 -18.01
C GLU A 338 -9.24 9.62 -19.03
N ALA A 339 -9.02 9.93 -20.31
CA ALA A 339 -9.98 9.62 -21.36
C ALA A 339 -10.08 8.10 -21.60
N TRP A 340 -8.98 7.35 -21.45
CA TRP A 340 -8.97 5.90 -21.56
C TRP A 340 -9.63 5.19 -20.36
N TYR A 341 -9.57 5.78 -19.16
CA TYR A 341 -10.42 5.37 -18.03
C TYR A 341 -11.91 5.50 -18.39
N ALA A 342 -12.30 6.61 -19.01
CA ALA A 342 -13.68 6.80 -19.45
C ALA A 342 -14.12 5.82 -20.55
N VAL A 343 -13.26 5.53 -21.54
CA VAL A 343 -13.55 4.48 -22.54
C VAL A 343 -13.75 3.13 -21.86
N SER A 344 -12.87 2.78 -20.92
CA SER A 344 -12.92 1.53 -20.16
C SER A 344 -14.18 1.40 -19.31
N TRP A 345 -14.59 2.50 -18.65
CA TRP A 345 -15.86 2.59 -17.94
C TRP A 345 -17.04 2.26 -18.86
N TRP A 346 -17.13 2.91 -20.01
CA TRP A 346 -18.28 2.73 -20.91
C TRP A 346 -18.29 1.38 -21.62
N VAL A 347 -17.13 0.75 -21.80
CA VAL A 347 -17.05 -0.67 -22.18
C VAL A 347 -17.68 -1.55 -21.09
N CYS A 348 -17.35 -1.32 -19.82
CA CYS A 348 -17.94 -2.07 -18.70
C CYS A 348 -19.45 -1.78 -18.55
N GLU A 349 -19.88 -0.53 -18.73
CA GLU A 349 -21.29 -0.15 -18.75
C GLU A 349 -22.03 -0.88 -19.88
N TYR A 350 -21.44 -0.97 -21.09
CA TYR A 350 -22.02 -1.73 -22.20
C TYR A 350 -22.18 -3.22 -21.88
N VAL A 351 -21.15 -3.84 -21.28
CA VAL A 351 -21.22 -5.25 -20.87
C VAL A 351 -22.33 -5.44 -19.84
N ALA A 352 -22.36 -4.61 -18.79
CA ALA A 352 -23.38 -4.71 -17.75
C ALA A 352 -24.80 -4.45 -18.27
N ALA A 353 -24.98 -3.48 -19.17
CA ALA A 353 -26.29 -3.14 -19.74
C ALA A 353 -26.80 -4.19 -20.73
N THR A 354 -25.92 -4.85 -21.47
CA THR A 354 -26.29 -5.79 -22.55
C THR A 354 -26.35 -7.24 -22.07
N TYR A 355 -25.40 -7.65 -21.23
CA TYR A 355 -25.23 -9.04 -20.81
C TYR A 355 -25.53 -9.25 -19.31
N GLY A 356 -25.69 -8.16 -18.55
CA GLY A 356 -25.91 -8.20 -17.10
C GLY A 356 -24.62 -8.02 -16.30
N GLN A 357 -24.75 -7.49 -15.09
CA GLN A 357 -23.62 -7.18 -14.20
C GLN A 357 -22.83 -8.45 -13.81
N ASP A 358 -23.51 -9.58 -13.61
CA ASP A 358 -22.83 -10.84 -13.26
C ASP A 358 -21.88 -11.32 -14.38
N VAL A 359 -22.19 -11.01 -15.64
CA VAL A 359 -21.31 -11.32 -16.77
C VAL A 359 -20.07 -10.43 -16.76
N LEU A 360 -20.18 -9.16 -16.37
CA LEU A 360 -19.03 -8.27 -16.19
C LEU A 360 -18.05 -8.83 -15.15
N PHE A 361 -18.55 -9.26 -13.99
CA PHE A 361 -17.69 -9.85 -12.94
C PHE A 361 -17.20 -11.26 -13.29
N SER A 362 -17.97 -12.04 -14.05
CA SER A 362 -17.49 -13.32 -14.60
C SER A 362 -16.36 -13.11 -15.61
N LEU A 363 -16.41 -12.02 -16.38
CA LEU A 363 -15.35 -11.66 -17.31
C LEU A 363 -14.06 -11.28 -16.56
N LEU A 364 -14.19 -10.56 -15.44
CA LEU A 364 -13.07 -10.26 -14.54
C LEU A 364 -12.38 -11.56 -14.08
N ASP A 365 -13.15 -12.56 -13.65
CA ASP A 365 -12.60 -13.85 -13.21
C ASP A 365 -11.93 -14.64 -14.34
N ARG A 366 -12.53 -14.61 -15.53
CA ARG A 366 -12.02 -15.34 -16.70
C ARG A 366 -10.75 -14.74 -17.25
N LEU A 367 -10.58 -13.43 -17.11
CA LEU A 367 -9.40 -12.70 -17.54
C LEU A 367 -8.34 -12.54 -16.43
N ALA A 368 -8.67 -12.89 -15.18
CA ALA A 368 -7.71 -12.89 -14.08
C ALA A 368 -6.52 -13.81 -14.38
N GLY A 369 -5.34 -13.43 -13.87
CA GLY A 369 -4.11 -14.20 -14.08
C GLY A 369 -3.56 -14.18 -15.51
N GLY A 370 -3.97 -13.21 -16.34
CA GLY A 370 -3.39 -12.99 -17.66
C GLY A 370 -3.91 -13.91 -18.76
N ALA A 371 -5.17 -14.36 -18.67
CA ALA A 371 -5.77 -15.15 -19.74
C ALA A 371 -5.88 -14.36 -21.06
N ASP A 372 -5.81 -15.06 -22.18
CA ASP A 372 -5.85 -14.47 -23.52
C ASP A 372 -7.23 -13.88 -23.85
N GLN A 373 -7.34 -12.55 -23.76
CA GLN A 373 -8.59 -11.83 -24.03
C GLN A 373 -9.13 -12.04 -25.45
N ALA A 374 -8.27 -12.32 -26.44
CA ALA A 374 -8.71 -12.59 -27.81
C ALA A 374 -9.51 -13.90 -27.92
N LYS A 375 -9.38 -14.81 -26.95
CA LYS A 375 -10.17 -16.05 -26.84
C LYS A 375 -11.37 -15.87 -25.91
N VAL A 376 -11.13 -15.28 -24.74
CA VAL A 376 -12.16 -15.16 -23.70
C VAL A 376 -13.33 -14.27 -24.15
N LEU A 377 -13.05 -13.15 -24.83
CA LEU A 377 -14.12 -12.22 -25.23
C LEU A 377 -15.11 -12.84 -26.23
N PRO A 378 -14.67 -13.51 -27.32
CA PRO A 378 -15.60 -14.24 -28.19
C PRO A 378 -16.35 -15.37 -27.48
N GLU A 379 -15.71 -16.10 -26.57
CA GLU A 379 -16.34 -17.20 -25.83
C GLU A 379 -17.45 -16.72 -24.89
N VAL A 380 -17.23 -15.60 -24.19
CA VAL A 380 -18.15 -15.10 -23.15
C VAL A 380 -19.20 -14.15 -23.74
N LEU A 381 -18.80 -13.25 -24.64
CA LEU A 381 -19.64 -12.15 -25.14
C LEU A 381 -20.06 -12.33 -26.61
N GLY A 382 -19.43 -13.24 -27.35
CA GLY A 382 -19.67 -13.42 -28.79
C GLY A 382 -19.09 -12.32 -29.68
N ILE A 383 -18.19 -11.47 -29.14
CA ILE A 383 -17.61 -10.33 -29.85
C ILE A 383 -16.10 -10.23 -29.60
N SER A 384 -15.39 -9.63 -30.57
CA SER A 384 -13.97 -9.28 -30.45
C SER A 384 -13.75 -8.06 -29.54
N SER A 385 -12.50 -7.84 -29.13
CA SER A 385 -12.07 -6.66 -28.37
C SER A 385 -12.38 -5.35 -29.12
N SER A 386 -12.08 -5.29 -30.42
CA SER A 386 -12.41 -4.15 -31.28
C SER A 386 -13.90 -3.84 -31.32
N GLN A 387 -14.74 -4.88 -31.49
CA GLN A 387 -16.19 -4.70 -31.45
C GLN A 387 -16.67 -4.23 -30.07
N LEU A 388 -16.09 -4.76 -28.99
CA LEU A 388 -16.44 -4.37 -27.64
C LEU A 388 -16.10 -2.90 -27.36
N ALA A 389 -14.90 -2.45 -27.74
CA ALA A 389 -14.49 -1.05 -27.64
C ALA A 389 -15.45 -0.13 -28.42
N GLN A 390 -15.76 -0.45 -29.68
CA GLN A 390 -16.68 0.32 -30.51
C GLN A 390 -18.10 0.42 -29.91
N ARG A 391 -18.59 -0.67 -29.31
CA ARG A 391 -19.92 -0.69 -28.67
C ARG A 391 -19.96 0.14 -27.38
N GLY A 392 -18.90 0.07 -26.57
CA GLY A 392 -18.74 0.91 -25.39
C GLY A 392 -18.70 2.40 -25.74
N VAL A 393 -17.87 2.78 -26.72
CA VAL A 393 -17.78 4.18 -27.19
C VAL A 393 -19.11 4.67 -27.77
N ALA A 394 -19.80 3.86 -28.59
CA ALA A 394 -21.09 4.25 -29.14
C ALA A 394 -22.15 4.50 -28.05
N LEU A 395 -22.11 3.70 -26.97
CA LEU A 395 -22.97 3.89 -25.81
C LEU A 395 -22.61 5.18 -25.06
N MET A 396 -21.31 5.46 -24.88
CA MET A 396 -20.81 6.71 -24.29
C MET A 396 -21.30 7.94 -25.06
N SER A 397 -21.09 7.98 -26.38
CA SER A 397 -21.52 9.10 -27.23
C SER A 397 -23.04 9.32 -27.12
N THR A 398 -23.83 8.24 -27.19
CA THR A 398 -25.29 8.34 -27.08
C THR A 398 -25.73 8.94 -25.74
N ALA A 399 -24.99 8.68 -24.65
CA ALA A 399 -25.32 9.17 -23.32
C ALA A 399 -24.99 10.66 -23.09
N TYR A 400 -24.06 11.24 -23.87
CA TYR A 400 -23.56 12.62 -23.66
C TYR A 400 -23.73 13.56 -24.86
N ASP A 401 -24.14 13.05 -26.04
CA ASP A 401 -24.53 13.87 -27.19
C ASP A 401 -26.00 14.35 -27.12
N GLY A 402 -26.70 14.06 -26.01
CA GLY A 402 -28.13 14.32 -25.78
C GLY A 402 -28.46 15.59 -25.02
#